data_AF-A0A7Y9ARU5-F1
#
_entry.id   AF-A0A7Y9ARU5-F1
#
_cell.length_a   1.000
_cell.length_b   1.000
_cell.length_c   1.000
_cell.angle_alpha   90.00
_cell.angle_beta   90.00
_cell.angle_gamma   90.00
#
_symmetry.space_group_name_H-M   'P 1'
#
loop_
_entity.id
_entity.type
_entity.pdbx_description
1 polymer ?
#
loop_
_entity_poly.entity_id
_entity_poly.type
_entity_poly.pdbx_seq_one_letter_code
_entity_poly.pdbx_strand_id
1 'polypeptide(L)'
;MLARIRKAMDDKDQGFTLIELLVVMIIIGILAAIAIPTFLNQRNKGYDTQAKADVRAAQTEIETWFTDNQAYPASGKVVYGPAPATPAADTIYIKKSTSTDSLAYTSTNGGYCASVKSKSGDFWKVTDSASGVTKASTAC
;
A
#
# COMPACT_ATOMS: atom_id res chain seq x y z
N MET A 1 36.39 48.79 32.26
CA MET A 1 35.73 47.47 32.01
C MET A 1 34.64 47.51 30.93
N LEU A 2 33.96 48.64 30.69
CA LEU A 2 32.86 48.76 29.72
C LEU A 2 33.24 48.55 28.24
N ALA A 3 34.50 48.81 27.84
CA ALA A 3 34.94 48.68 26.45
C ALA A 3 35.04 47.21 25.95
N ARG A 4 35.29 46.24 26.85
CA ARG A 4 35.38 44.82 26.50
C ARG A 4 34.01 44.18 26.26
N ILE A 5 32.95 44.71 26.89
CA ILE A 5 31.59 44.21 26.74
C ILE A 5 31.01 44.62 25.37
N ARG A 6 31.31 45.83 24.88
CA ARG A 6 30.89 46.27 23.54
C ARG A 6 31.55 45.47 22.41
N LYS A 7 32.84 45.11 22.54
CA LYS A 7 33.53 44.31 21.53
C LYS A 7 33.02 42.86 21.44
N ALA A 8 32.53 42.30 22.53
CA ALA A 8 31.93 40.96 22.55
C ALA A 8 30.51 40.90 21.94
N MET A 9 29.85 42.04 21.74
CA MET A 9 28.53 42.14 21.09
C MET A 9 28.64 42.37 19.57
N ASP A 10 29.73 42.96 19.09
CA ASP A 10 29.96 43.24 17.66
C ASP A 10 30.40 41.98 16.88
N ASP A 11 31.06 41.03 17.56
CA ASP A 11 31.56 39.79 16.97
C ASP A 11 30.54 38.62 16.97
N LYS A 12 29.27 38.85 17.35
CA LYS A 12 28.32 37.74 17.64
C LYS A 12 27.03 37.66 16.80
N ASP A 13 26.75 38.63 15.93
CA ASP A 13 25.58 38.57 15.05
C ASP A 13 25.99 38.36 13.58
N GLN A 14 26.67 37.24 13.30
CA GLN A 14 26.83 36.75 11.93
C GLN A 14 25.50 36.11 11.48
N GLY A 15 24.62 36.91 10.90
CA GLY A 15 23.37 36.43 10.29
C GLY A 15 23.63 35.60 9.03
N PHE A 16 22.73 34.66 8.75
CA PHE A 16 22.70 33.90 7.48
C PHE A 16 22.56 34.86 6.30
N THR A 17 23.40 34.70 5.28
CA THR A 17 23.28 35.48 4.05
C THR A 17 22.17 34.92 3.16
N LEU A 18 21.50 35.79 2.40
CA LEU A 18 20.48 35.35 1.43
C LEU A 18 21.08 34.44 0.35
N ILE A 19 22.35 34.64 0.00
CA ILE A 19 23.04 33.79 -0.99
C ILE A 19 23.30 32.38 -0.47
N GLU A 20 23.59 32.21 0.83
CA GLU A 20 23.75 30.88 1.44
C GLU A 20 22.43 30.10 1.39
N LEU A 21 21.31 30.72 1.76
CA LEU A 21 20.01 30.06 1.67
C LEU A 21 19.60 29.80 0.21
N LEU A 22 19.99 30.66 -0.73
CA LEU A 22 19.74 30.47 -2.15
C LEU A 22 20.45 29.23 -2.70
N VAL A 23 21.75 29.05 -2.40
CA VAL A 23 22.51 27.88 -2.87
C VAL A 23 21.96 26.59 -2.25
N VAL A 24 21.56 26.62 -0.98
CA VAL A 24 20.94 25.45 -0.31
C VAL A 24 19.63 25.06 -1.01
N MET A 25 18.77 26.03 -1.31
CA MET A 25 17.50 25.79 -2.00
C MET A 25 17.70 25.19 -3.40
N ILE A 26 18.75 25.62 -4.12
CA ILE A 26 19.11 25.04 -5.42
C ILE A 26 19.53 23.58 -5.26
N ILE A 27 20.40 23.27 -4.30
CA ILE A 27 20.89 21.91 -4.08
C ILE A 27 19.74 20.97 -3.68
N ILE A 28 18.90 21.36 -2.71
CA ILE A 28 17.74 20.54 -2.32
C ILE A 28 16.72 20.42 -3.45
N GLY A 29 16.59 21.44 -4.31
CA GLY A 29 15.73 21.41 -5.48
C GLY A 29 16.16 20.35 -6.49
N ILE A 30 17.47 20.27 -6.80
CA ILE A 30 18.03 19.24 -7.69
C ILE A 30 17.85 17.84 -7.09
N LEU A 31 18.15 17.68 -5.78
CA LEU A 31 17.98 16.40 -5.11
C LEU A 31 16.52 15.95 -5.08
N ALA A 32 15.59 16.86 -4.77
CA ALA A 32 14.16 16.57 -4.72
C ALA A 32 13.61 16.19 -6.10
N ALA A 33 14.06 16.84 -7.18
CA ALA A 33 13.62 16.54 -8.55
C ALA A 33 13.91 15.08 -8.95
N ILE A 34 15.04 14.51 -8.49
CA ILE A 34 15.41 13.11 -8.75
C ILE A 34 14.76 12.16 -7.72
N ALA A 35 14.71 12.56 -6.46
CA ALA A 35 14.25 11.72 -5.36
C ALA A 35 12.73 11.51 -5.34
N ILE A 36 11.93 12.53 -5.64
CA ILE A 36 10.46 12.46 -5.57
C ILE A 36 9.88 11.39 -6.53
N PRO A 37 10.18 11.38 -7.84
CA PRO A 37 9.58 10.39 -8.74
C PRO A 37 10.01 8.95 -8.40
N THR A 38 11.28 8.77 -7.99
CA THR A 38 11.79 7.45 -7.60
C THR A 38 11.13 6.95 -6.31
N PHE A 39 10.98 7.82 -5.31
CA PHE A 39 10.27 7.51 -4.07
C PHE A 39 8.80 7.14 -4.32
N LEU A 40 8.09 7.91 -5.15
CA LEU A 40 6.68 7.62 -5.48
C LEU A 40 6.53 6.27 -6.19
N ASN A 41 7.45 5.92 -7.11
CA ASN A 41 7.45 4.62 -7.78
C ASN A 41 7.70 3.47 -6.77
N GLN A 42 8.69 3.61 -5.88
CA GLN A 42 8.94 2.61 -4.84
C GLN A 42 7.75 2.42 -3.91
N ARG A 43 7.07 3.51 -3.53
CA ARG A 43 5.84 3.45 -2.74
C ARG A 43 4.73 2.68 -3.47
N ASN A 44 4.53 2.94 -4.76
CA ASN A 44 3.54 2.22 -5.56
C ASN A 44 3.86 0.73 -5.68
N LYS A 45 5.14 0.36 -5.87
CA LYS A 45 5.59 -1.04 -5.82
C LYS A 45 5.31 -1.71 -4.47
N GLY A 46 5.48 -0.96 -3.38
CA GLY A 46 5.11 -1.41 -2.03
C GLY A 46 3.62 -1.71 -1.93
N TYR A 47 2.76 -0.82 -2.44
CA TYR A 47 1.32 -1.04 -2.50
C TYR A 47 0.94 -2.28 -3.31
N ASP A 48 1.57 -2.49 -4.47
CA ASP A 48 1.34 -3.65 -5.32
C ASP A 48 1.79 -4.95 -4.67
N THR A 49 2.93 -4.93 -3.98
CA THR A 49 3.45 -6.09 -3.26
C THR A 49 2.49 -6.50 -2.15
N GLN A 50 1.95 -5.52 -1.42
CA GLN A 50 0.95 -5.78 -0.41
C GLN A 50 -0.37 -6.28 -1.02
N ALA A 51 -0.84 -5.69 -2.11
CA ALA A 51 -2.05 -6.16 -2.80
C ALA A 51 -1.92 -7.61 -3.26
N LYS A 52 -0.75 -8.01 -3.79
CA LYS A 52 -0.46 -9.41 -4.14
C LYS A 52 -0.52 -10.33 -2.92
N ALA A 53 0.01 -9.90 -1.78
CA ALA A 53 -0.02 -10.67 -0.54
C ALA A 53 -1.47 -10.86 -0.05
N ASP A 54 -2.27 -9.79 -0.09
CA ASP A 54 -3.69 -9.84 0.29
C ASP A 54 -4.50 -10.79 -0.62
N VAL A 55 -4.26 -10.78 -1.94
CA VAL A 55 -4.91 -11.71 -2.88
C VAL A 55 -4.49 -13.15 -2.60
N ARG A 56 -3.21 -13.40 -2.30
CA ARG A 56 -2.73 -14.75 -1.95
C ARG A 56 -3.36 -15.25 -0.65
N ALA A 57 -3.47 -14.38 0.36
CA ALA A 57 -4.16 -14.71 1.59
C ALA A 57 -5.63 -15.06 1.32
N ALA A 58 -6.31 -14.27 0.48
CA ALA A 58 -7.67 -14.57 0.05
C ALA A 58 -7.78 -15.93 -0.64
N GLN A 59 -6.88 -16.23 -1.58
CA GLN A 59 -6.81 -17.55 -2.23
C GLN A 59 -6.67 -18.66 -1.20
N THR A 60 -5.70 -18.57 -0.27
CA THR A 60 -5.50 -19.63 0.74
C THR A 60 -6.77 -19.91 1.55
N GLU A 61 -7.49 -18.88 1.98
CA GLU A 61 -8.75 -19.05 2.72
C GLU A 61 -9.86 -19.65 1.85
N ILE A 62 -9.96 -19.25 0.58
CA ILE A 62 -10.93 -19.79 -0.38
C ILE A 62 -10.66 -21.27 -0.68
N GLU A 63 -9.40 -21.66 -0.86
CA GLU A 63 -9.01 -23.07 -1.08
C GLU A 63 -9.23 -23.92 0.18
N THR A 64 -8.98 -23.34 1.36
CA THR A 64 -9.28 -24.00 2.65
C THR A 64 -10.77 -24.27 2.77
N TRP A 65 -11.60 -23.28 2.43
CA TRP A 65 -13.05 -23.43 2.40
C TRP A 65 -13.51 -24.55 1.45
N PHE A 66 -12.93 -24.61 0.25
CA PHE A 66 -13.23 -25.68 -0.71
C PHE A 66 -12.89 -27.07 -0.15
N THR A 67 -11.79 -27.17 0.59
CA THR A 67 -11.38 -28.43 1.23
C THR A 67 -12.43 -28.93 2.23
N ASP A 68 -13.04 -28.02 3.00
CA ASP A 68 -14.03 -28.38 4.03
C ASP A 68 -15.44 -28.58 3.45
N ASN A 69 -15.82 -27.80 2.43
CA ASN A 69 -17.20 -27.73 1.93
C ASN A 69 -17.41 -28.39 0.56
N GLN A 70 -16.33 -28.80 -0.12
CA GLN A 70 -16.31 -29.32 -1.49
C GLN A 70 -16.94 -28.38 -2.53
N ALA A 71 -17.02 -27.09 -2.22
CA ALA A 71 -17.55 -26.04 -3.08
C ALA A 71 -16.90 -24.71 -2.73
N TYR A 72 -16.71 -23.84 -3.72
CA TYR A 72 -16.21 -22.49 -3.48
C TYR A 72 -17.28 -21.62 -2.80
N PRO A 73 -16.88 -20.65 -1.94
CA PRO A 73 -17.81 -19.79 -1.23
C PRO A 73 -18.63 -18.95 -2.22
N ALA A 74 -19.92 -18.73 -1.95
CA ALA A 74 -20.73 -17.83 -2.77
C ALA A 74 -20.20 -16.37 -2.68
N SER A 75 -20.46 -15.53 -3.69
CA SER A 75 -19.88 -14.17 -3.79
C SER A 75 -20.15 -13.23 -2.60
N GLY A 76 -21.13 -13.54 -1.75
CA GLY A 76 -21.43 -12.79 -0.52
C GLY A 76 -20.77 -13.33 0.76
N LYS A 77 -19.99 -14.41 0.68
CA LYS A 77 -19.37 -15.08 1.83
C LYS A 77 -17.89 -14.74 2.00
N VAL A 78 -17.33 -13.90 1.12
CA VAL A 78 -15.96 -13.38 1.26
C VAL A 78 -16.04 -11.90 1.57
N VAL A 79 -15.60 -11.52 2.77
CA VAL A 79 -15.65 -10.15 3.27
C VAL A 79 -14.25 -9.61 3.43
N TYR A 80 -14.02 -8.40 2.92
CA TYR A 80 -12.75 -7.70 3.06
C TYR A 80 -12.82 -6.64 4.16
N GLY A 81 -12.21 -6.94 5.30
CA GLY A 81 -12.32 -6.12 6.49
C GLY A 81 -11.98 -6.90 7.76
N PRO A 82 -12.00 -6.22 8.92
CA PRO A 82 -11.83 -6.91 10.19
C PRO A 82 -12.99 -7.89 10.40
N ALA A 83 -12.68 -9.07 10.92
CA ALA A 83 -13.71 -9.96 11.43
C ALA A 83 -14.43 -9.28 12.61
N PRO A 84 -15.78 -9.36 12.68
CA PRO A 84 -16.52 -8.88 13.84
C PRO A 84 -16.20 -9.74 15.07
N ALA A 85 -16.55 -9.24 16.27
CA ALA A 85 -16.31 -9.96 17.52
C ALA A 85 -16.97 -11.35 17.56
N THR A 86 -18.07 -11.52 16.82
CA THR A 86 -18.75 -12.79 16.59
C THR A 86 -18.77 -13.07 15.08
N PRO A 87 -17.76 -13.75 14.53
CA PRO A 87 -17.71 -14.09 13.12
C PRO A 87 -18.92 -14.94 12.72
N ALA A 88 -19.49 -14.67 11.56
CA ALA A 88 -20.46 -15.60 10.98
C ALA A 88 -19.72 -16.90 10.63
N ALA A 89 -20.26 -18.04 11.08
CA ALA A 89 -19.63 -19.35 10.89
C ALA A 89 -19.40 -19.71 9.40
N ASP A 90 -20.20 -19.12 8.52
CA ASP A 90 -20.22 -19.39 7.09
C ASP A 90 -19.73 -18.15 6.30
N THR A 91 -18.63 -17.52 6.72
CA THR A 91 -18.05 -16.34 6.05
C THR A 91 -16.55 -16.26 6.24
N ILE A 92 -15.82 -16.03 5.15
CA ILE A 92 -14.39 -15.78 5.13
C ILE A 92 -14.14 -14.29 5.35
N TYR A 93 -13.26 -13.96 6.28
CA TYR A 93 -12.84 -12.59 6.55
C TYR A 93 -11.38 -12.41 6.16
N ILE A 94 -11.14 -11.64 5.10
CA ILE A 94 -9.80 -11.27 4.66
C ILE A 94 -9.46 -9.91 5.25
N LYS A 95 -8.39 -9.85 6.04
CA LYS A 95 -7.94 -8.62 6.67
C LYS A 95 -7.59 -7.57 5.60
N LYS A 96 -8.23 -6.41 5.69
CA LYS A 96 -7.89 -5.27 4.84
C LYS A 96 -6.55 -4.65 5.23
N SER A 97 -5.65 -4.54 4.26
CA SER A 97 -4.41 -3.79 4.41
C SER A 97 -4.62 -2.28 4.23
N THR A 98 -3.73 -1.47 4.79
CA THR A 98 -3.73 -0.01 4.60
C THR A 98 -3.23 0.40 3.21
N SER A 99 -2.61 -0.51 2.47
CA SER A 99 -2.01 -0.28 1.15
C SER A 99 -2.92 -0.63 -0.02
N THR A 100 -4.15 -1.04 0.26
CA THR A 100 -5.11 -1.57 -0.70
C THR A 100 -6.45 -0.84 -0.53
N ASP A 101 -7.20 -0.73 -1.63
CA ASP A 101 -8.45 0.00 -1.66
C ASP A 101 -9.66 -0.92 -1.45
N SER A 102 -9.73 -2.00 -2.23
CA SER A 102 -10.85 -2.93 -2.24
C SER A 102 -10.40 -4.34 -2.61
N LEU A 103 -11.21 -5.33 -2.22
CA LEU A 103 -11.15 -6.70 -2.70
C LEU A 103 -12.51 -7.01 -3.35
N ALA A 104 -12.48 -7.66 -4.51
CA ALA A 104 -13.65 -8.19 -5.19
C ALA A 104 -13.49 -9.70 -5.34
N TYR A 105 -14.56 -10.43 -5.05
CA TYR A 105 -14.62 -11.88 -5.14
C TYR A 105 -15.90 -12.29 -5.88
N THR A 106 -15.75 -13.16 -6.87
CA THR A 106 -16.85 -13.68 -7.68
C THR A 106 -16.69 -15.20 -7.79
N SER A 107 -17.69 -15.95 -7.30
CA SER A 107 -17.79 -17.39 -7.55
C SER A 107 -18.29 -17.63 -8.97
N THR A 108 -17.70 -18.60 -9.66
CA THR A 108 -18.16 -19.09 -10.97
C THR A 108 -18.64 -20.53 -10.84
N ASN A 109 -19.17 -21.12 -11.92
CA ASN A 109 -19.56 -22.53 -11.93
C ASN A 109 -18.32 -23.42 -11.79
N GLY A 110 -18.04 -23.86 -10.56
CA GLY A 110 -16.91 -24.74 -10.23
C GLY A 110 -15.57 -24.02 -10.10
N GLY A 111 -15.55 -22.68 -10.03
CA GLY A 111 -14.33 -21.88 -9.92
C GLY A 111 -14.55 -20.58 -9.15
N TYR A 112 -13.52 -19.74 -9.13
CA TYR A 112 -13.62 -18.41 -8.53
C TYR A 112 -12.66 -17.41 -9.16
N CYS A 113 -12.94 -16.13 -8.95
CA CYS A 113 -12.03 -15.02 -9.20
C CYS A 113 -11.96 -14.15 -7.94
N ALA A 114 -10.76 -13.95 -7.41
CA ALA A 114 -10.49 -12.99 -6.35
C ALA A 114 -9.52 -11.92 -6.86
N SER A 115 -9.80 -10.65 -6.59
CA SER A 115 -8.93 -9.54 -6.98
C SER A 115 -8.85 -8.47 -5.90
N VAL A 116 -7.71 -7.81 -5.79
CA VAL A 116 -7.48 -6.68 -4.89
C VAL A 116 -6.98 -5.49 -5.71
N LYS A 117 -7.56 -4.32 -5.44
CA LYS A 117 -7.08 -3.05 -5.96
C LYS A 117 -6.00 -2.49 -5.04
N SER A 118 -4.80 -2.33 -5.58
CA SER A 118 -3.69 -1.62 -4.94
C SER A 118 -3.96 -0.12 -4.89
N LYS A 119 -3.46 0.59 -3.87
CA LYS A 119 -3.48 2.07 -3.84
C LYS A 119 -2.67 2.72 -4.96
N SER A 120 -1.84 1.95 -5.67
CA SER A 120 -1.21 2.40 -6.92
C SER A 120 -2.22 2.61 -8.06
N GLY A 121 -3.41 1.98 -7.97
CA GLY A 121 -4.43 1.94 -9.00
C GLY A 121 -4.52 0.59 -9.75
N ASP A 122 -3.51 -0.28 -9.60
CA ASP A 122 -3.46 -1.57 -10.29
C ASP A 122 -4.34 -2.65 -9.61
N PHE A 123 -4.91 -3.54 -10.41
CA PHE A 123 -5.58 -4.75 -9.91
C PHE A 123 -4.64 -5.95 -9.95
N TRP A 124 -4.68 -6.73 -8.88
CA TRP A 124 -4.03 -8.04 -8.80
C TRP A 124 -5.10 -9.09 -8.60
N LYS A 125 -5.10 -10.14 -9.42
CA LYS A 125 -6.14 -11.17 -9.42
C LYS A 125 -5.58 -12.58 -9.37
N VAL A 126 -6.39 -13.49 -8.88
CA VAL A 126 -6.17 -14.93 -8.93
C VAL A 126 -7.48 -15.66 -9.21
N THR A 127 -7.38 -16.80 -9.87
CA THR A 127 -8.50 -17.67 -10.22
C THR A 127 -8.14 -19.11 -9.86
N ASP A 128 -9.13 -19.98 -9.77
CA ASP A 128 -8.98 -21.42 -9.47
C ASP A 128 -7.94 -22.12 -10.38
N SER A 129 -7.87 -21.72 -11.65
CA SER A 129 -6.98 -22.32 -12.65
C SER A 129 -5.62 -21.61 -12.79
N ALA A 130 -5.36 -20.54 -12.02
CA ALA A 130 -4.14 -19.75 -12.16
C ALA A 130 -3.01 -20.26 -11.27
N SER A 131 -1.81 -20.43 -11.84
CA SER A 131 -0.58 -20.79 -11.10
C SER A 131 -0.02 -19.66 -10.22
N GLY A 132 -0.71 -18.51 -10.14
CA GLY A 132 -0.34 -17.42 -9.25
C GLY A 132 -1.12 -16.12 -9.49
N VAL A 133 -0.76 -15.10 -8.72
CA VAL A 133 -1.39 -13.77 -8.79
C VAL A 133 -0.88 -13.01 -10.02
N THR A 134 -1.81 -12.55 -10.86
CA THR A 134 -1.55 -11.83 -12.10
C THR A 134 -2.05 -10.39 -12.04
N LYS A 135 -1.43 -9.49 -12.80
CA LYS A 135 -1.92 -8.11 -12.95
C LYS A 135 -3.15 -8.11 -13.85
N ALA A 136 -4.12 -7.27 -13.55
CA ALA A 136 -5.34 -7.09 -14.34
C ALA A 136 -5.67 -5.60 -14.55
N SER A 137 -6.43 -5.32 -15.60
CA SER A 137 -6.97 -3.97 -15.88
C SER A 137 -8.29 -3.69 -15.15
N THR A 138 -8.98 -4.73 -14.68
CA THR A 138 -10.29 -4.66 -14.04
C THR A 138 -10.36 -5.66 -12.89
N ALA A 139 -11.23 -5.39 -11.93
CA ALA A 139 -11.60 -6.33 -10.88
C ALA A 139 -12.25 -7.61 -11.46
N CYS A 140 -12.30 -8.63 -10.61
CA CYS A 140 -13.35 -9.66 -10.65
C CYS A 140 -14.72 -9.02 -10.34
#